data_AF-A0A845ZI78-F1
#
_entry.id   AF-A0A845ZI78-F1
#
_cell.length_a   1.000
_cell.length_b   1.000
_cell.length_c   1.000
_cell.angle_alpha   90.00
_cell.angle_beta   90.00
_cell.angle_gamma   90.00
#
_symmetry.space_group_name_H-M   'P 1'
#
loop_
_entity.id
_entity.type
_entity.pdbx_description
1 polymer ?
#
loop_
_entity_poly.entity_id
_entity_poly.type
_entity_poly.pdbx_seq_one_letter_code
_entity_poly.pdbx_strand_id
1 'polypeptide(L)'
;MKVFDPNPIRPVTQFIDVPLNFWALPAINQSYRGGFLSRYPDQTFHPQQTLRRVDLIASLVNGLSLAKTLGKSVKESSDISKIYEDWKDIPAYATEAVAYATIAKIVVNHPNPTLFHPKGEAKAS
;
A
#
# COMPACT_ATOMS: atom_id res chain seq x y z
N MET A 1 12.12 17.78 -14.09
CA MET A 1 11.82 17.68 -12.64
C MET A 1 11.31 16.27 -12.37
N LYS A 2 11.99 15.47 -11.54
CA LYS A 2 11.44 14.18 -11.08
C LYS A 2 10.60 14.47 -9.84
N VAL A 3 9.29 14.26 -9.94
CA VAL A 3 8.33 14.57 -8.85
C VAL A 3 8.30 13.45 -7.80
N PHE A 4 8.73 12.24 -8.18
CA PHE A 4 8.84 11.09 -7.29
C PHE A 4 10.31 10.65 -7.19
N ASP A 5 10.94 10.95 -6.06
CA ASP A 5 12.31 10.52 -5.74
C ASP A 5 12.47 10.24 -4.25
N PRO A 6 11.91 9.11 -3.74
CA PRO A 6 11.96 8.80 -2.34
C PRO A 6 13.39 8.46 -1.88
N ASN A 7 13.75 8.92 -0.68
CA ASN A 7 15.03 8.58 -0.07
C ASN A 7 15.15 7.05 0.12
N PRO A 8 16.22 6.41 -0.39
CA PRO A 8 16.40 4.97 -0.24
C PRO A 8 16.58 4.57 1.23
N ILE A 9 15.70 3.71 1.72
CA ILE A 9 15.78 3.08 3.05
C ILE A 9 16.09 1.58 2.98
N ARG A 10 16.04 0.98 1.80
CA ARG A 10 16.40 -0.43 1.54
C ARG A 10 17.45 -0.53 0.42
N PRO A 11 18.29 -1.60 0.43
CA PRO A 11 19.16 -1.90 -0.69
C PRO A 11 18.33 -2.29 -1.93
N VAL A 12 18.99 -2.32 -3.10
CA VAL A 12 18.38 -2.89 -4.32
C VAL A 12 18.06 -4.37 -4.06
N THR A 13 16.92 -4.83 -4.55
CA THR A 13 16.56 -6.25 -4.57
C THR A 13 16.22 -6.66 -5.99
N GLN A 14 16.38 -7.96 -6.28
CA GLN A 14 15.88 -8.55 -7.52
C GLN A 14 14.58 -9.28 -7.23
N PHE A 15 13.57 -9.02 -8.06
CA PHE A 15 12.32 -9.77 -8.09
C PHE A 15 12.46 -10.88 -9.12
N ILE A 16 12.13 -12.12 -8.74
CA ILE A 16 12.37 -13.28 -9.59
C ILE A 16 11.52 -13.28 -10.86
N ASP A 17 10.40 -12.56 -10.84
CA ASP A 17 9.40 -12.45 -11.91
C ASP A 17 9.46 -11.10 -12.66
N VAL A 18 10.49 -10.29 -12.42
CA VAL A 18 10.72 -9.02 -13.14
C VAL A 18 12.01 -9.13 -13.95
N PRO A 19 11.93 -9.25 -15.28
CA PRO A 19 13.11 -9.27 -16.15
C PRO A 19 13.97 -8.01 -16.03
N LEU A 20 15.29 -8.14 -16.23
CA LEU A 20 16.23 -7.01 -16.17
C LEU A 20 15.95 -5.91 -17.21
N ASN A 21 15.32 -6.28 -18.33
CA ASN A 21 14.90 -5.37 -19.39
C ASN A 21 13.44 -4.92 -19.25
N PHE A 22 12.78 -5.19 -18.12
CA PHE A 22 11.41 -4.77 -17.90
C PHE A 22 11.34 -3.25 -17.78
N TRP A 23 10.47 -2.62 -18.57
CA TRP A 23 10.39 -1.16 -18.68
C TRP A 23 10.15 -0.45 -17.34
N ALA A 24 9.41 -1.09 -16.42
CA ALA A 24 9.09 -0.53 -15.11
C ALA A 24 10.11 -0.89 -14.02
N LEU A 25 11.14 -1.70 -14.33
CA LEU A 25 12.14 -2.12 -13.34
C LEU A 25 12.76 -0.92 -12.58
N PRO A 26 13.11 0.22 -13.22
CA PRO A 26 13.61 1.38 -12.49
C PRO A 26 12.61 1.92 -11.47
N ALA A 27 11.32 2.00 -11.83
CA ALA A 27 10.27 2.51 -10.96
C ALA A 27 9.96 1.54 -9.81
N ILE A 28 9.94 0.25 -10.08
CA ILE A 28 9.78 -0.81 -9.07
C ILE A 28 10.92 -0.73 -8.06
N ASN A 29 12.17 -0.65 -8.53
CA ASN A 29 13.35 -0.54 -7.67
C ASN A 29 13.33 0.74 -6.84
N GLN A 30 13.00 1.88 -7.44
CA GLN A 30 12.92 3.15 -6.71
C GLN A 30 11.86 3.09 -5.61
N SER A 31 10.68 2.55 -5.91
CA SER A 31 9.57 2.43 -4.96
C SER A 31 9.85 1.41 -3.86
N TYR A 32 10.48 0.28 -4.18
CA TYR A 32 10.92 -0.71 -3.18
C TYR A 32 11.97 -0.12 -2.25
N ARG A 33 12.99 0.55 -2.81
CA ARG A 33 14.07 1.17 -2.04
C ARG A 33 13.55 2.29 -1.15
N GLY A 34 12.59 3.07 -1.64
CA GLY A 34 11.91 4.12 -0.88
C GLY A 34 10.92 3.59 0.17
N GLY A 35 10.72 2.28 0.29
CA GLY A 35 9.83 1.68 1.28
C GLY A 35 8.35 1.66 0.91
N PHE A 36 7.97 2.14 -0.27
CA PHE A 36 6.58 2.13 -0.75
C PHE A 36 6.13 0.71 -1.07
N LEU A 37 6.92 -0.01 -1.88
CA LEU A 37 6.59 -1.38 -2.28
C LEU A 37 7.29 -2.38 -1.37
N SER A 38 6.66 -3.55 -1.20
CA SER A 38 7.27 -4.71 -0.54
C SER A 38 7.33 -5.87 -1.53
N ARG A 39 8.23 -6.81 -1.26
CA ARG A 39 8.33 -8.08 -1.99
C ARG A 39 7.45 -9.11 -1.30
N TYR A 40 6.81 -9.98 -2.07
CA TYR A 40 6.08 -11.12 -1.51
C TYR A 40 7.04 -12.13 -0.84
N PRO A 41 6.55 -12.99 0.08
CA PRO A 41 7.39 -14.00 0.72
C PRO A 41 8.08 -14.97 -0.26
N ASP A 42 7.48 -15.20 -1.42
CA ASP A 42 8.00 -16.02 -2.51
C ASP A 42 9.01 -15.30 -3.41
N GLN A 43 9.43 -14.08 -3.03
CA GLN A 43 10.42 -13.26 -3.73
C GLN A 43 9.96 -12.61 -5.04
N THR A 44 8.65 -12.55 -5.27
CA THR A 44 8.05 -11.96 -6.48
C THR A 44 7.55 -10.53 -6.27
N PHE A 45 7.18 -9.86 -7.38
CA PHE A 45 6.49 -8.56 -7.43
C PHE A 45 5.07 -8.65 -8.02
N HIS A 46 4.84 -9.57 -8.95
CA HIS A 46 3.64 -9.71 -9.78
C HIS A 46 3.37 -8.51 -10.70
N PRO A 47 4.29 -8.16 -11.62
CA PRO A 47 4.18 -6.94 -12.44
C PRO A 47 2.99 -6.89 -13.40
N GLN A 48 2.39 -8.04 -13.74
CA GLN A 48 1.23 -8.15 -14.64
C GLN A 48 -0.10 -8.21 -13.89
N GLN A 49 -0.07 -8.28 -12.56
CA GLN A 49 -1.28 -8.36 -11.75
C GLN A 49 -1.89 -6.97 -11.60
N THR A 50 -3.21 -6.87 -11.82
CA THR A 50 -3.95 -5.64 -11.52
C THR A 50 -3.78 -5.28 -10.06
N LEU A 51 -3.37 -4.03 -9.81
CA LEU A 51 -3.17 -3.53 -8.45
C LEU A 51 -4.52 -3.41 -7.74
N ARG A 52 -4.66 -4.14 -6.63
CA ARG A 52 -5.84 -4.05 -5.76
C ARG A 52 -5.76 -2.77 -4.94
N ARG A 53 -6.91 -2.18 -4.63
CA ARG A 53 -7.02 -0.99 -3.77
C ARG A 53 -6.29 -1.16 -2.44
N VAL A 54 -6.38 -2.35 -1.84
CA VAL A 54 -5.71 -2.65 -0.58
C VAL A 54 -4.18 -2.60 -0.68
N ASP A 55 -3.61 -3.05 -1.81
CA ASP A 55 -2.17 -3.03 -2.04
C ASP A 55 -1.65 -1.60 -2.28
N LEU A 56 -2.46 -0.78 -2.97
CA LEU A 56 -2.15 0.63 -3.15
C LEU A 56 -2.12 1.37 -1.80
N ILE A 57 -3.15 1.18 -0.97
CA ILE A 57 -3.22 1.81 0.36
C ILE A 57 -2.07 1.36 1.25
N ALA A 58 -1.77 0.06 1.28
CA ALA A 58 -0.62 -0.47 2.01
C ALA A 58 0.69 0.20 1.55
N SER A 59 0.88 0.32 0.23
CA SER A 59 2.09 0.92 -0.33
C SER A 59 2.26 2.39 0.02
N LEU A 60 1.15 3.14 -0.03
CA LEU A 60 1.14 4.57 0.31
C LEU A 60 1.44 4.81 1.79
N VAL A 61 0.78 4.06 2.68
CA VAL A 61 0.97 4.16 4.13
C VAL A 61 2.42 3.86 4.53
N ASN A 62 3.00 2.81 3.92
CA ASN A 62 4.38 2.42 4.16
C ASN A 62 5.36 3.50 3.67
N GLY A 63 5.21 3.97 2.44
CA GLY A 63 6.09 4.98 1.86
C GLY A 63 6.04 6.32 2.59
N LEU A 64 4.86 6.74 3.03
CA LEU A 64 4.69 7.94 3.85
C LEU A 64 5.07 7.73 5.32
N SER A 65 5.43 6.51 5.72
CA SER A 65 5.75 6.15 7.10
C SER A 65 4.67 6.58 8.10
N LEU A 66 3.39 6.50 7.73
CA LEU A 66 2.30 7.08 8.55
C LEU A 66 2.23 6.44 9.94
N ALA A 67 2.54 5.15 10.07
CA ALA A 67 2.60 4.50 11.37
C ALA A 67 3.61 5.16 12.32
N LYS A 68 4.75 5.63 11.79
CA LYS A 68 5.76 6.37 12.54
C LYS A 68 5.30 7.79 12.85
N THR A 69 4.65 8.45 11.90
CA THR A 69 4.22 9.85 12.01
C THR A 69 3.01 10.03 12.95
N LEU A 70 2.03 9.11 12.87
CA LEU A 70 0.79 9.17 13.64
C LEU A 70 0.87 8.40 14.98
N GLY A 71 1.86 7.51 15.13
CA GLY A 71 2.17 6.83 16.39
C GLY A 71 1.29 5.62 16.71
N LYS A 72 1.61 4.96 17.84
CA LYS A 72 0.93 3.75 18.35
C LYS A 72 -0.49 3.99 18.83
N SER A 73 -0.82 5.18 19.33
CA SER A 73 -2.16 5.52 19.83
C SER A 73 -3.24 5.37 18.76
N VAL A 74 -2.88 5.60 17.50
CA VAL A 74 -3.74 5.36 16.34
C VAL A 74 -3.98 3.86 16.11
N LYS A 75 -2.98 3.00 16.33
CA LYS A 75 -3.13 1.55 16.19
C LYS A 75 -4.16 0.96 17.16
N GLU A 76 -4.31 1.56 18.34
CA GLU A 76 -5.24 1.11 19.38
C GLU A 76 -6.66 1.66 19.19
N SER A 77 -6.81 2.83 18.56
CA SER A 77 -8.12 3.46 18.30
C SER A 77 -8.77 3.05 16.99
N SER A 78 -8.02 2.39 16.10
CA SER A 78 -8.42 2.10 14.71
C SER A 78 -9.05 0.72 14.54
N ASP A 79 -10.18 0.52 15.19
CA ASP A 79 -11.00 -0.65 14.93
C ASP A 79 -11.77 -0.48 13.61
N ILE A 80 -11.13 -0.91 12.51
CA ILE A 80 -11.73 -0.81 11.17
C ILE A 80 -13.02 -1.61 11.02
N SER A 81 -13.29 -2.58 11.92
CA SER A 81 -14.56 -3.35 11.90
C SER A 81 -15.78 -2.49 12.26
N LYS A 82 -15.57 -1.34 12.91
CA LYS A 82 -16.62 -0.36 13.24
C LYS A 82 -16.85 0.65 12.11
N ILE A 83 -15.96 0.67 11.12
CA ILE A 83 -15.97 1.67 10.04
C ILE A 83 -16.41 1.04 8.73
N TYR A 84 -15.84 -0.13 8.40
CA TYR A 84 -16.07 -0.81 7.14
C TYR A 84 -16.89 -2.08 7.33
N GLU A 85 -17.94 -2.25 6.53
CA GLU A 85 -18.78 -3.45 6.54
C GLU A 85 -18.03 -4.65 5.92
N ASP A 86 -17.22 -4.38 4.90
CA ASP A 86 -16.40 -5.37 4.19
C ASP A 86 -14.99 -5.53 4.79
N TRP A 87 -14.81 -5.14 6.07
CA TRP A 87 -13.50 -5.23 6.74
C TRP A 87 -12.91 -6.64 6.72
N LYS A 88 -13.76 -7.68 6.69
CA LYS A 88 -13.37 -9.09 6.63
C LYS A 88 -12.66 -9.46 5.33
N ASP A 89 -12.88 -8.70 4.26
CA ASP A 89 -12.19 -8.89 2.98
C ASP A 89 -10.80 -8.23 2.96
N ILE A 90 -10.44 -7.46 4.00
CA ILE A 90 -9.13 -6.81 4.13
C ILE A 90 -8.14 -7.85 4.65
N PRO A 91 -7.07 -8.18 3.89
CA PRO A 91 -6.05 -9.11 4.35
C PRO A 91 -5.33 -8.62 5.60
N ALA A 92 -4.91 -9.55 6.46
CA ALA A 92 -4.24 -9.24 7.73
C ALA A 92 -2.99 -8.35 7.57
N TYR A 93 -2.23 -8.49 6.47
CA TYR A 93 -1.05 -7.66 6.21
C TYR A 93 -1.38 -6.18 5.98
N ALA A 94 -2.63 -5.86 5.63
CA ALA A 94 -3.06 -4.52 5.27
C ALA A 94 -3.96 -3.86 6.31
N THR A 95 -4.47 -4.60 7.31
CA THR A 95 -5.37 -4.09 8.35
C THR A 95 -4.82 -2.81 8.99
N GLU A 96 -3.57 -2.82 9.42
CA GLU A 96 -2.92 -1.67 10.04
C GLU A 96 -2.76 -0.50 9.05
N ALA A 97 -2.43 -0.80 7.79
CA ALA A 97 -2.30 0.24 6.79
C ALA A 97 -3.65 0.92 6.48
N VAL A 98 -4.73 0.14 6.36
CA VAL A 98 -6.07 0.68 6.15
C VAL A 98 -6.46 1.58 7.32
N ALA A 99 -6.25 1.13 8.56
CA ALA A 99 -6.47 1.92 9.77
C ALA A 99 -5.78 3.30 9.71
N TYR A 100 -4.48 3.34 9.44
CA TYR A 100 -3.72 4.59 9.33
C TYR A 100 -4.23 5.47 8.18
N ALA A 101 -4.53 4.89 7.02
CA ALA A 101 -5.03 5.63 5.88
C ALA A 101 -6.42 6.23 6.12
N THR A 102 -7.30 5.51 6.82
CA THR A 102 -8.61 6.01 7.22
C THR A 102 -8.49 7.21 8.15
N ILE A 103 -7.64 7.12 9.18
CA ILE A 103 -7.43 8.21 10.15
C ILE A 103 -6.73 9.42 9.51
N ALA A 104 -5.81 9.17 8.59
CA ALA A 104 -5.18 10.21 7.78
C ALA A 104 -6.12 10.84 6.73
N LYS A 105 -7.38 10.37 6.63
CA LYS A 105 -8.37 10.80 5.62
C LYS A 105 -7.91 10.62 4.17
N ILE A 106 -7.02 9.64 3.95
CA ILE A 106 -6.56 9.24 2.61
C ILE A 106 -7.62 8.38 1.93
N VAL A 107 -8.33 7.57 2.71
CA VAL A 107 -9.42 6.73 2.18
C VAL A 107 -10.66 7.60 1.99
N VAL A 108 -11.05 7.77 0.72
CA VAL A 108 -12.32 8.37 0.33
C VAL A 108 -13.15 7.30 -0.38
N ASN A 109 -14.39 7.11 0.09
CA ASN A 109 -15.28 6.06 -0.38
C ASN A 109 -16.60 6.70 -0.87
N HIS A 110 -16.97 6.41 -2.11
CA HIS A 110 -18.23 6.82 -2.73
C HIS A 110 -18.80 5.68 -3.57
N PRO A 111 -20.13 5.57 -3.69
CA PRO A 111 -21.14 6.34 -2.97
C PRO A 111 -21.30 5.89 -1.50
N ASN A 112 -20.87 4.68 -1.15
CA ASN A 112 -21.02 4.14 0.19
C ASN A 112 -19.73 4.37 1.02
N PRO A 113 -19.75 5.21 2.06
CA PRO A 113 -18.57 5.48 2.88
C PRO A 113 -18.12 4.27 3.71
N THR A 114 -19.01 3.32 4.00
CA THR A 114 -18.76 2.14 4.85
C THR A 114 -18.20 0.95 4.09
N LEU A 115 -17.93 1.06 2.78
CA LEU A 115 -17.30 0.00 2.00
C LEU A 115 -15.90 0.40 1.54
N PHE A 116 -14.88 -0.37 1.98
CA PHE A 116 -13.49 -0.12 1.61
C PHE A 116 -13.15 -0.62 0.21
N HIS A 117 -13.78 -1.71 -0.25
CA HIS A 117 -13.52 -2.42 -1.50
C HIS A 117 -12.07 -2.92 -1.66
N PRO A 118 -11.57 -3.80 -0.76
CA PRO A 118 -10.15 -4.20 -0.74
C PRO A 118 -9.70 -4.90 -2.03
N LYS A 119 -10.58 -5.69 -2.65
CA LYS A 119 -10.32 -6.44 -3.90
C LYS A 119 -10.61 -5.62 -5.16
N GLY A 120 -11.23 -4.45 -5.02
CA GLY A 120 -11.53 -3.58 -6.16
C GLY A 120 -10.27 -3.03 -6.79
N GLU A 121 -10.33 -2.73 -8.09
CA GLU A 121 -9.25 -2.02 -8.77
C GLU A 121 -9.04 -0.65 -8.11
N ALA A 122 -7.77 -0.26 -7.96
CA ALA A 122 -7.44 1.08 -7.51
C ALA A 122 -7.86 2.11 -8.58
N LYS A 123 -9.00 2.77 -8.37
CA LYS A 123 -9.43 3.91 -9.20
C LYS A 123 -9.08 5.21 -8.47
N ALA A 124 -8.36 6.10 -9.15
CA ALA A 124 -8.26 7.49 -8.74
C ALA A 124 -9.63 8.13 -9.05
N SER A 125 -10.36 8.49 -8.00
CA SER A 125 -11.62 9.25 -8.07
C SER A 125 -11.34 10.75 -8.20
#